data_AF-A0A2D4TNR8-F1
#
_entry.id   AF-A0A2D4TNR8-F1
#
_cell.length_a   1.000
_cell.length_b   1.000
_cell.length_c   1.000
_cell.angle_alpha   90.00
_cell.angle_beta   90.00
_cell.angle_gamma   90.00
#
_symmetry.space_group_name_H-M   'P 1'
#
loop_
_entity.id
_entity.type
_entity.pdbx_description
1 polymer ?
#
loop_
_entity_poly.entity_id
_entity_poly.type
_entity_poly.pdbx_seq_one_letter_code
_entity_poly.pdbx_strand_id
1 'polypeptide(L)'
;MNCTRSIFITFQREGIHCWPDAIQHQGVEFLAHPHRHMFHFKVELEVKHNDREVEFILLKRELSGLYDEGVLKLDKKSCEMLAEELVGYVVNHYPCRRLAVEVSEDGENGARILCNT
;
A
#
# COMPACT_ATOMS: atom_id res chain seq x y z
N MET A 1 27.62 -2.29 -16.33
CA MET A 1 26.32 -2.90 -15.98
C MET A 1 25.32 -1.77 -15.76
N ASN A 2 24.17 -1.81 -16.44
CA ASN A 2 23.06 -0.90 -16.14
C ASN A 2 22.21 -1.56 -15.06
N CYS A 3 22.50 -1.24 -13.80
CA CYS A 3 21.70 -1.67 -12.66
C CYS A 3 20.83 -0.50 -12.20
N THR A 4 19.55 -0.75 -11.99
CA THR A 4 18.70 0.18 -11.26
C THR A 4 18.76 -0.12 -9.76
N ARG A 5 18.63 0.91 -8.93
CA ARG A 5 18.66 0.80 -7.47
C ARG A 5 17.30 1.23 -6.93
N SER A 6 16.81 0.50 -5.94
CA SER A 6 15.60 0.85 -5.21
C SER A 6 15.85 0.65 -3.73
N ILE A 7 15.14 1.40 -2.91
CA ILE A 7 14.90 1.05 -1.51
C ILE A 7 13.48 0.48 -1.39
N PHE A 8 13.20 -0.26 -0.32
CA PHE A 8 11.84 -0.66 -0.01
C PHE A 8 11.57 -0.55 1.48
N ILE A 9 10.31 -0.30 1.79
CA ILE A 9 9.80 -0.28 3.16
C ILE A 9 8.59 -1.19 3.25
N THR A 10 8.36 -1.73 4.44
CA THR A 10 7.15 -2.45 4.78
C THR A 10 6.58 -1.95 6.11
N PHE A 11 5.26 -1.93 6.20
CA PHE A 11 4.54 -1.68 7.45
C PHE A 11 3.19 -2.39 7.42
N GLN A 12 2.56 -2.46 8.59
CA GLN A 12 1.27 -3.10 8.78
C GLN A 12 0.34 -2.16 9.54
N ARG A 13 -0.96 -2.26 9.24
CA ARG A 13 -2.01 -1.56 9.95
C ARG A 13 -3.24 -2.45 10.08
N GLU A 14 -3.81 -2.51 11.27
CA GLU A 14 -5.11 -3.13 11.47
C GLU A 14 -6.19 -2.24 10.85
N GLY A 15 -7.09 -2.84 10.07
CA GLY A 15 -8.19 -2.13 9.47
C GLY A 15 -9.49 -2.94 9.45
N ILE A 16 -10.60 -2.22 9.43
CA ILE A 16 -11.95 -2.78 9.27
C ILE A 16 -12.53 -2.18 7.99
N HIS A 17 -13.02 -3.06 7.11
CA HIS A 17 -13.68 -2.67 5.86
C HIS A 17 -14.79 -3.64 5.49
N CYS A 18 -15.53 -3.34 4.43
CA CYS A 18 -16.46 -4.27 3.79
C CYS A 18 -16.68 -3.95 2.32
N TRP A 19 -17.13 -4.95 1.54
CA TRP A 19 -17.60 -4.78 0.17
C TRP A 19 -19.09 -5.10 0.10
N PRO A 20 -20.01 -4.11 0.25
CA PRO A 20 -21.44 -4.37 0.39
C PRO A 20 -22.08 -5.18 -0.74
N ASP A 21 -21.56 -5.04 -1.97
CA ASP A 21 -22.09 -5.76 -3.13
C ASP A 21 -21.72 -7.24 -3.12
N ALA A 22 -20.82 -7.69 -2.24
CA ALA A 22 -20.45 -9.10 -2.08
C ALA A 22 -21.65 -10.01 -1.76
N ILE A 23 -22.75 -9.46 -1.24
CA ILE A 23 -24.01 -10.20 -1.04
C ILE A 23 -24.59 -10.77 -2.34
N GLN A 24 -24.19 -10.22 -3.50
CA GLN A 24 -24.59 -10.67 -4.83
C GLN A 24 -23.65 -11.76 -5.39
N HIS A 25 -22.59 -12.12 -4.67
CA HIS A 25 -21.55 -13.04 -5.11
C HIS A 25 -21.51 -14.30 -4.22
N GLN A 26 -21.87 -15.45 -4.81
CA GLN A 26 -21.94 -16.72 -4.09
C GLN A 26 -20.58 -17.15 -3.52
N GLY A 27 -20.52 -17.44 -2.22
CA GLY A 27 -19.33 -17.96 -1.52
C GLY A 27 -18.43 -16.89 -0.88
N VAL A 28 -18.74 -15.60 -1.09
CA VAL A 28 -17.99 -14.47 -0.50
C VAL A 28 -18.92 -13.44 0.16
N GLU A 29 -20.17 -13.81 0.44
CA GLU A 29 -21.21 -12.93 0.99
C GLU A 29 -20.80 -12.31 2.33
N PHE A 30 -19.94 -12.99 3.09
CA PHE A 30 -19.40 -12.50 4.36
C PHE A 30 -18.63 -11.19 4.21
N LEU A 31 -18.06 -10.90 3.03
CA LEU A 31 -17.36 -9.65 2.74
C LEU A 31 -18.29 -8.43 2.77
N ALA A 32 -19.61 -8.61 2.65
CA ALA A 32 -20.58 -7.52 2.72
C ALA A 32 -20.70 -6.90 4.11
N HIS A 33 -20.29 -7.62 5.15
CA HIS A 33 -20.33 -7.17 6.52
C HIS A 33 -18.95 -6.66 6.98
N PRO A 34 -18.88 -5.69 7.92
CA PRO A 34 -17.59 -5.23 8.44
C PRO A 34 -16.76 -6.38 8.99
N HIS A 35 -15.55 -6.52 8.47
CA HIS A 35 -14.59 -7.52 8.89
C HIS A 35 -13.19 -6.91 8.97
N ARG A 36 -12.33 -7.58 9.74
CA ARG A 36 -11.03 -7.05 10.15
C ARG A 36 -9.93 -7.82 9.45
N HIS A 37 -8.99 -7.08 8.86
CA HIS A 37 -7.74 -7.60 8.31
C HIS A 37 -6.55 -6.89 8.94
N MET A 38 -5.42 -7.59 8.98
CA MET A 38 -4.13 -6.92 9.06
C MET A 38 -3.72 -6.54 7.63
N PHE A 39 -3.70 -5.26 7.30
CA PHE A 39 -3.22 -4.78 6.01
C PHE A 39 -1.71 -4.71 6.00
N HIS A 40 -1.08 -5.33 5.02
CA HIS A 40 0.36 -5.33 4.79
C HIS A 40 0.68 -4.42 3.62
N PHE A 41 1.57 -3.47 3.84
CA PHE A 41 2.01 -2.51 2.82
C PHE A 41 3.47 -2.75 2.50
N LYS A 42 3.80 -2.72 1.20
CA LYS A 42 5.18 -2.67 0.71
C LYS A 42 5.28 -1.60 -0.36
N VAL A 43 6.23 -0.69 -0.17
CA VAL A 43 6.53 0.38 -1.13
C VAL A 43 7.99 0.26 -1.53
N GLU A 44 8.25 0.09 -2.82
CA GLU A 44 9.57 0.10 -3.43
C GLU A 44 9.73 1.34 -4.30
N LEU A 45 10.78 2.12 -4.03
CA LEU A 45 11.04 3.41 -4.67
C LEU A 45 12.45 3.43 -5.28
N GLU A 46 12.55 3.82 -6.55
CA GLU A 46 13.84 3.98 -7.22
C GLU A 46 14.70 5.08 -6.57
N VAL A 47 15.98 4.79 -6.40
CA VAL A 47 17.03 5.75 -6.02
C VAL A 47 18.11 5.83 -7.10
N LYS A 48 18.67 7.02 -7.33
CA LYS A 48 19.61 7.33 -8.40
C LYS A 48 21.07 7.11 -7.95
N HIS A 49 21.36 7.21 -6.65
CA HIS A 49 22.69 6.92 -6.08
C HIS A 49 22.61 6.07 -4.80
N ASN A 50 23.76 5.52 -4.38
CA ASN A 50 23.87 4.61 -3.23
C ASN A 50 24.15 5.32 -1.89
N ASP A 51 24.32 6.64 -1.90
CA ASP A 51 24.52 7.44 -0.69
C ASP A 51 23.18 7.98 -0.15
N ARG A 52 22.31 7.07 0.31
CA ARG A 52 21.06 7.36 1.03
C ARG A 52 20.25 8.55 0.48
N GLU A 53 19.99 8.54 -0.83
CA GLU A 53 19.18 9.60 -1.48
C GLU A 53 17.81 9.77 -0.80
N VAL A 54 17.16 8.64 -0.49
CA VAL A 54 15.98 8.57 0.37
C VAL A 54 16.33 7.63 1.52
N GLU A 55 16.12 8.10 2.74
CA GLU A 55 16.35 7.30 3.94
C GLU A 55 15.09 6.47 4.23
N PHE A 56 15.24 5.14 4.29
CA PHE A 56 14.09 4.22 4.34
C PHE A 56 13.32 4.26 5.66
N ILE A 57 13.92 4.59 6.79
CA ILE A 57 13.23 4.79 8.07
C ILE A 57 12.40 6.08 8.01
N LEU A 58 12.92 7.16 7.42
CA LEU A 58 12.14 8.39 7.24
C LEU A 58 10.96 8.16 6.30
N LEU A 59 11.18 7.52 5.15
CA LEU A 59 10.11 7.14 4.22
C LEU A 59 9.07 6.23 4.90
N LYS A 60 9.51 5.24 5.68
CA LYS A 60 8.59 4.36 6.42
C LYS A 60 7.73 5.15 7.41
N ARG A 61 8.33 6.06 8.18
CA ARG A 61 7.60 6.89 9.15
C ARG A 61 6.59 7.79 8.46
N GLU A 62 6.99 8.42 7.35
CA GLU A 62 6.11 9.27 6.54
C GLU A 62 4.91 8.47 5.99
N LEU A 63 5.16 7.39 5.24
CA LEU A 63 4.08 6.64 4.58
C LEU A 63 3.19 5.88 5.56
N SER A 64 3.76 5.33 6.63
CA SER A 64 2.94 4.68 7.66
C SER A 64 2.18 5.70 8.52
N GLY A 65 2.72 6.91 8.65
CA GLY A 65 2.09 8.04 9.35
C GLY A 65 0.81 8.55 8.69
N LEU A 66 0.62 8.28 7.39
CA LEU A 66 -0.64 8.52 6.68
C LEU A 66 -1.83 7.71 7.27
N TYR A 67 -1.53 6.75 8.14
CA TYR A 67 -2.47 5.79 8.70
C TYR A 67 -2.40 5.68 10.23
N ASP A 68 -1.96 6.71 10.95
CA ASP A 68 -1.70 6.65 12.40
C ASP A 68 -2.96 6.79 13.29
N GLU A 69 -4.16 6.91 12.70
CA GLU A 69 -5.43 7.00 13.44
C GLU A 69 -5.95 5.61 13.87
N GLY A 70 -5.30 4.97 14.85
CA GLY A 70 -5.80 3.75 15.49
C GLY A 70 -6.16 2.62 14.52
N VAL A 71 -7.37 2.06 14.66
CA VAL A 71 -7.90 1.08 13.69
C VAL A 71 -8.36 1.83 12.45
N LEU A 72 -7.75 1.52 11.30
CA LEU A 72 -8.13 2.11 10.03
C LEU A 72 -9.57 1.72 9.68
N LYS A 73 -10.46 2.69 9.69
CA LYS A 73 -11.78 2.55 9.07
C LYS A 73 -11.61 2.86 7.59
N LEU A 74 -11.42 1.81 6.81
CA LEU A 74 -11.21 1.91 5.37
C LEU A 74 -12.52 1.89 4.59
N ASP A 75 -13.65 1.82 5.29
CA ASP A 75 -15.00 1.77 4.74
C ASP A 75 -15.13 0.71 3.63
N LYS A 76 -15.25 1.14 2.36
CA LYS A 76 -15.41 0.28 1.18
C LYS A 76 -14.13 0.15 0.33
N LYS A 77 -12.97 0.54 0.86
CA LYS A 77 -11.71 0.52 0.11
C LYS A 77 -11.15 -0.89 -0.01
N SER A 78 -10.77 -1.26 -1.22
CA SER A 78 -10.04 -2.49 -1.53
C SER A 78 -8.53 -2.30 -1.47
N CYS A 79 -7.75 -3.38 -1.53
CA CYS A 79 -6.30 -3.31 -1.65
C CYS A 79 -5.82 -2.48 -2.86
N GLU A 80 -6.53 -2.55 -4.00
CA GLU A 80 -6.26 -1.74 -5.20
C GLU A 80 -6.40 -0.24 -4.89
N MET A 81 -7.49 0.16 -4.24
CA MET A 81 -7.73 1.56 -3.88
C MET A 81 -6.67 2.09 -2.92
N LEU A 82 -6.27 1.29 -1.92
CA LEU A 82 -5.20 1.67 -0.99
C LEU A 82 -3.85 1.81 -1.71
N ALA A 83 -3.56 0.90 -2.65
CA ALA A 83 -2.35 0.98 -3.47
C ALA A 83 -2.37 2.23 -4.37
N GLU A 84 -3.49 2.57 -4.99
CA GLU A 84 -3.65 3.77 -5.82
C GLU A 84 -3.47 5.06 -5.01
N GLU A 85 -4.04 5.13 -3.80
CA GLU A 85 -3.87 6.28 -2.90
C GLU A 85 -2.39 6.49 -2.54
N LEU A 86 -1.68 5.41 -2.18
CA LEU A 86 -0.24 5.47 -1.91
C LEU A 86 0.57 5.86 -3.16
N VAL A 87 0.23 5.30 -4.33
CA VAL A 87 0.86 5.69 -5.59
C VAL A 87 0.68 7.18 -5.83
N GLY A 88 -0.54 7.70 -5.71
CA GLY A 88 -0.85 9.11 -5.90
C GLY A 88 -0.05 10.01 -4.95
N TYR A 89 0.04 9.64 -3.67
CA TYR A 89 0.88 10.36 -2.71
C TYR A 89 2.36 10.34 -3.11
N VAL A 90 2.92 9.16 -3.39
CA VAL A 90 4.35 9.00 -3.67
C VAL A 90 4.76 9.65 -4.99
N VAL A 91 3.96 9.55 -6.05
CA VAL A 91 4.23 10.21 -7.35
C VAL A 91 4.34 11.73 -7.16
N ASN A 92 3.47 12.32 -6.33
CA ASN A 92 3.47 13.76 -6.09
C ASN A 92 4.68 14.24 -5.27
N HIS A 93 5.19 13.43 -4.34
CA HIS A 93 6.30 13.81 -3.45
C HIS A 93 7.68 13.33 -3.92
N TYR A 94 7.73 12.25 -4.71
CA TYR A 94 8.94 11.62 -5.24
C TYR A 94 8.83 11.34 -6.75
N PRO A 95 8.69 12.38 -7.60
CA PRO A 95 8.46 12.23 -9.04
C PRO A 95 9.69 11.65 -9.78
N CYS A 96 9.47 11.22 -11.03
CA CYS A 96 10.50 10.78 -11.98
C CYS A 96 11.28 9.52 -11.55
N ARG A 97 10.58 8.58 -10.93
CA ARG A 97 11.11 7.35 -10.32
C ARG A 97 10.25 6.15 -10.67
N ARG A 98 10.87 4.98 -10.82
CA ARG A 98 10.10 3.73 -10.79
C ARG A 98 9.54 3.50 -9.38
N LEU A 99 8.29 3.09 -9.30
CA LEU A 99 7.56 2.85 -8.06
C LEU A 99 6.82 1.51 -8.15
N ALA A 100 6.90 0.73 -7.09
CA ALA A 100 6.01 -0.42 -6.90
C ALA A 100 5.33 -0.31 -5.53
N VAL A 101 4.00 -0.43 -5.52
CA VAL A 101 3.20 -0.47 -4.29
C VAL A 101 2.43 -1.79 -4.26
N GLU A 102 2.51 -2.48 -3.14
CA GLU A 102 1.79 -3.73 -2.88
C GLU A 102 1.04 -3.58 -1.56
N VAL A 103 -0.25 -3.93 -1.58
CA VAL A 103 -1.13 -3.94 -0.42
C VAL A 103 -1.81 -5.30 -0.36
N SER A 104 -1.73 -6.00 0.77
CA SER A 104 -2.39 -7.30 0.96
C SER A 104 -3.11 -7.40 2.29
N GLU A 105 -4.15 -8.21 2.31
CA GLU A 105 -4.93 -8.59 3.49
C GLU A 105 -4.33 -9.84 4.12
N ASP A 106 -4.03 -9.75 5.41
CA ASP A 106 -3.44 -10.80 6.27
C ASP A 106 -2.12 -11.41 5.75
N GLY A 107 -1.50 -10.79 4.73
CA GLY A 107 -0.33 -11.31 4.04
C GLY A 107 -0.63 -12.45 3.07
N GLU A 108 -1.91 -12.66 2.70
CA GLU A 108 -2.35 -13.77 1.86
C GLU A 108 -2.65 -13.34 0.43
N ASN A 109 -3.56 -12.37 0.26
CA ASN A 109 -4.08 -11.93 -1.04
C ASN A 109 -4.05 -10.40 -1.11
N GLY A 110 -3.80 -9.83 -2.29
CA GLY A 110 -3.65 -8.39 -2.41
C GLY A 110 -3.49 -7.86 -3.83
N ALA A 111 -3.23 -6.57 -3.90
CA ALA A 111 -3.04 -5.82 -5.13
C ALA A 111 -1.59 -5.33 -5.25
N ARG A 112 -1.13 -5.19 -6.50
CA ARG A 112 0.20 -4.65 -6.81
C ARG A 112 0.12 -3.70 -8.00
N ILE A 113 0.67 -2.51 -7.83
CA ILE A 113 0.78 -1.48 -8.87
C ILE A 113 2.25 -1.24 -9.18
N LEU A 114 2.59 -1.18 -10.47
CA LEU A 114 3.92 -0.83 -10.97
C LEU A 114 3.80 0.44 -11.81
N CYS A 115 4.54 1.49 -11.44
CA CYS A 115 4.55 2.77 -12.14
C CYS A 115 5.95 3.12 -12.62
N ASN A 116 6.02 3.70 -13.81
CA ASN A 116 7.17 4.48 -14.26
C ASN A 116 6.73 5.95 -14.19
N THR A 117 7.19 6.68 -13.18
CA THR A 117 6.86 8.10 -12.97
C THR A 117 7.93 9.01 -13.52
#